data_AF-A0A368GBY5-F1
#
_entry.id   AF-A0A368GBY5-F1
#
_cell.length_a   1.000
_cell.length_b   1.000
_cell.length_c   1.000
_cell.angle_alpha   90.00
_cell.angle_beta   90.00
_cell.angle_gamma   90.00
#
_symmetry.space_group_name_H-M   'P 1'
#
loop_
_entity.id
_entity.type
_entity.pdbx_description
1 polymer ?
#
loop_
_entity_poly.entity_id
_entity_poly.type
_entity_poly.pdbx_seq_one_letter_code
_entity_poly.pdbx_strand_id
1 'polypeptide(L)'
;MNSCVHVNGTCLSPARSEKRFPVDLLYRRMRCLANYEAANKNLERARGRNKDIPKAETEQQEACKKFEDISALAKTELKDLKKRRVLAFKKNLADLADLEIKHAKVGEFSFFFFYPYNSSENK
;
A
#
# COMPACT_ATOMS: atom_id res chain seq x y z
N MET A 1 -19.71 8.16 15.70
CA MET A 1 -18.86 8.99 16.57
C MET A 1 -17.49 8.34 16.65
N ASN A 2 -16.54 8.79 15.83
CA ASN A 2 -15.18 8.25 15.82
C ASN A 2 -14.36 9.05 16.83
N SER A 3 -14.10 8.44 17.99
CA SER A 3 -13.25 9.02 19.03
C SER A 3 -11.81 9.17 18.50
N CYS A 4 -11.29 10.39 18.55
CA CYS A 4 -9.94 10.73 18.17
C CYS A 4 -9.04 10.54 19.40
N VAL A 5 -8.30 9.44 19.49
CA VAL A 5 -7.31 9.25 20.55
C VAL A 5 -6.08 10.07 20.19
N HIS A 6 -5.90 11.19 20.89
CA HIS A 6 -4.69 12.01 20.83
C HIS A 6 -3.66 11.46 21.82
N VAL A 7 -2.47 11.11 21.35
CA VAL A 7 -1.31 10.89 22.20
C VAL A 7 -0.15 11.68 21.61
N ASN A 8 0.41 12.61 22.40
CA ASN A 8 1.67 13.34 22.13
C ASN A 8 1.74 14.14 20.82
N GLY A 9 0.77 15.03 20.56
CA GLY A 9 0.89 16.13 19.58
C GLY A 9 1.14 15.75 18.12
N THR A 10 1.26 14.46 17.82
CA THR A 10 1.31 13.93 16.47
C THR A 10 -0.10 13.46 16.14
N CYS A 11 -0.76 14.21 15.26
CA CYS A 11 -1.94 13.70 14.57
C CYS A 11 -1.45 12.49 13.77
N LEU A 12 -1.53 11.29 14.36
CA LEU A 12 -1.48 10.04 13.61
C LEU A 12 -2.84 9.93 12.90
N SER A 13 -3.09 10.89 12.00
CA SER A 13 -4.20 10.86 11.07
C SER A 13 -4.13 9.49 10.41
N PRO A 14 -5.20 8.69 10.44
CA PRO A 14 -5.18 7.44 9.75
C PRO A 14 -5.02 7.77 8.27
N ALA A 15 -3.82 7.55 7.71
CA ALA A 15 -3.56 7.50 6.28
C ALA A 15 -4.28 6.28 5.66
N ARG A 16 -5.58 6.17 5.93
CA ARG A 16 -6.51 5.09 5.59
C ARG A 16 -7.32 5.47 4.34
N SER A 17 -7.12 6.67 3.78
CA SER A 17 -7.81 7.16 2.58
C SER A 17 -7.12 6.85 1.25
N GLU A 18 -5.83 6.52 1.20
CA GLU A 18 -5.08 6.56 -0.10
C GLU A 18 -4.67 5.21 -0.71
N LYS A 19 -5.05 4.04 -0.15
CA LYS A 19 -4.56 2.75 -0.69
C LYS A 19 -5.65 1.72 -1.01
N ARG A 20 -6.73 2.16 -1.65
CA ARG A 20 -7.68 1.23 -2.30
C ARG A 20 -7.15 0.67 -3.62
N PHE A 21 -6.21 1.37 -4.26
CA PHE A 21 -5.61 1.00 -5.55
C PHE A 21 -5.16 -0.47 -5.67
N PRO A 22 -4.44 -1.07 -4.69
CA PRO A 22 -4.01 -2.46 -4.80
C PRO A 22 -5.18 -3.44 -4.70
N VAL A 23 -6.18 -3.14 -3.86
CA VAL A 23 -7.36 -4.00 -3.67
C VAL A 23 -8.27 -3.93 -4.90
N ASP A 24 -8.50 -2.72 -5.42
CA ASP A 24 -9.30 -2.48 -6.63
C ASP A 24 -8.68 -3.15 -7.86
N LEU A 25 -7.35 -3.11 -7.98
CA LEU A 25 -6.61 -3.77 -9.05
C LEU A 25 -6.74 -5.30 -8.99
N LEU A 26 -6.62 -5.89 -7.80
CA LEU A 26 -6.82 -7.32 -7.60
C LEU A 26 -8.27 -7.74 -7.89
N TYR A 27 -9.25 -6.91 -7.52
CA TYR A 27 -10.66 -7.14 -7.85
C TYR A 27 -10.90 -7.11 -9.36
N ARG A 28 -10.34 -6.12 -10.07
CA ARG A 28 -10.40 -6.05 -11.54
C ARG A 28 -9.77 -7.27 -12.19
N ARG A 29 -8.61 -7.72 -11.69
CA ARG A 29 -7.94 -8.94 -12.18
C ARG A 29 -8.84 -10.17 -12.05
N MET A 30 -9.46 -10.35 -10.90
CA MET A 30 -10.37 -11.46 -10.64
C MET A 30 -11.58 -11.45 -11.59
N ARG A 31 -12.14 -10.27 -11.89
CA ARG A 31 -13.22 -10.12 -12.87
C ARG A 31 -12.76 -10.48 -14.28
N CYS A 32 -11.57 -10.06 -14.69
CA CYS A 32 -11.01 -10.43 -16.00
C CYS A 32 -10.74 -11.93 -16.12
N LEU A 33 -10.29 -12.58 -15.05
CA LEU A 33 -10.14 -14.04 -15.01
C LEU A 33 -11.48 -14.74 -15.22
N ALA A 34 -12.52 -14.33 -14.50
CA ALA A 34 -13.86 -14.91 -14.65
C ALA A 34 -14.41 -14.73 -16.08
N ASN A 35 -14.19 -13.56 -16.69
CA ASN A 35 -14.58 -13.32 -18.08
C ASN A 35 -13.80 -14.21 -19.06
N TYR A 36 -12.50 -14.37 -18.85
CA TYR A 36 -11.66 -15.25 -19.66
C TYR A 36 -12.12 -16.71 -19.56
N GLU A 37 -12.38 -17.22 -18.35
CA GLU A 37 -12.91 -18.57 -18.16
C GLU A 37 -14.28 -18.77 -18.81
N ALA A 38 -15.16 -17.76 -18.75
CA ALA A 38 -16.45 -17.79 -19.42
C ALA A 38 -16.31 -17.83 -20.95
N ALA A 39 -15.44 -16.99 -21.52
CA ALA A 39 -15.14 -16.99 -22.95
C ALA A 39 -14.53 -18.32 -23.40
N ASN A 40 -13.65 -18.90 -22.59
CA ASN A 40 -13.05 -20.20 -22.87
C ASN A 40 -14.11 -21.32 -22.88
N LYS A 41 -15.04 -21.32 -21.91
CA LYS A 41 -16.19 -22.24 -21.93
C LYS A 41 -17.09 -22.04 -23.14
N ASN A 42 -17.28 -20.80 -23.61
CA ASN A 42 -18.06 -20.51 -24.80
C ASN A 42 -17.39 -21.07 -26.06
N LEU A 43 -16.07 -20.92 -26.17
CA LEU A 43 -15.27 -21.47 -27.27
C LEU A 43 -15.38 -23.00 -27.33
N GLU A 44 -15.28 -23.69 -26.19
CA GLU A 44 -15.45 -25.15 -26.15
C GLU A 44 -16.85 -25.59 -26.60
N ARG A 45 -17.90 -24.83 -26.26
CA ARG A 45 -19.27 -25.08 -26.76
C ARG A 45 -19.42 -24.80 -28.25
N ALA A 46 -18.74 -23.78 -28.79
CA ALA A 46 -18.73 -23.46 -30.21
C ALA A 46 -18.04 -24.58 -31.01
N ARG A 47 -16.90 -25.07 -30.51
CA ARG A 47 -16.17 -26.23 -31.04
C ARG A 47 -17.04 -27.49 -31.04
N GLY A 48 -17.68 -27.81 -29.91
CA GLY A 48 -18.55 -28.99 -29.80
C GLY A 48 -19.76 -28.97 -30.73
N ARG A 49 -20.25 -27.78 -31.12
CA ARG A 49 -21.37 -27.61 -32.07
C ARG A 49 -20.93 -27.35 -33.51
N ASN A 50 -19.61 -27.28 -33.77
CA ASN A 50 -19.04 -26.86 -35.04
C ASN A 50 -19.67 -25.56 -35.61
N LYS A 51 -19.98 -24.60 -34.74
CA LYS A 51 -20.67 -23.36 -35.10
C LYS A 51 -20.08 -22.17 -34.36
N ASP A 52 -19.95 -21.04 -35.06
CA ASP A 52 -19.49 -19.75 -34.51
C ASP A 52 -18.08 -19.78 -33.88
N ILE A 53 -17.25 -20.78 -34.24
CA ILE A 53 -15.88 -20.97 -33.74
C ILE A 53 -15.01 -19.72 -33.91
N PRO A 54 -14.87 -19.10 -35.09
CA PRO A 54 -13.95 -17.95 -35.26
C PRO A 54 -14.35 -16.75 -34.40
N LYS A 55 -15.66 -16.55 -34.19
CA LYS A 55 -16.17 -15.50 -33.31
C LYS A 55 -15.80 -15.79 -31.85
N ALA A 56 -16.05 -17.02 -31.38
CA ALA A 56 -15.73 -17.41 -30.02
C ALA A 56 -14.21 -17.40 -29.74
N GLU A 57 -13.37 -17.71 -30.74
CA GLU A 57 -11.90 -17.61 -30.62
C GLU A 57 -11.45 -16.17 -30.46
N THR A 58 -12.03 -15.25 -31.25
CA THR A 58 -11.72 -13.81 -31.13
C THR A 58 -12.11 -13.29 -29.75
N GLU A 59 -13.31 -13.61 -29.27
CA GLU A 59 -13.79 -13.22 -27.94
C GLU A 59 -12.88 -13.76 -26.81
N GLN A 60 -12.42 -15.01 -26.93
CA GLN A 60 -11.51 -15.63 -25.98
C GLN A 60 -10.13 -14.96 -25.99
N GLN A 61 -9.57 -14.67 -27.18
CA GLN A 61 -8.28 -14.00 -27.32
C GLN A 61 -8.30 -12.59 -26.70
N GLU A 62 -9.36 -11.83 -26.94
CA GLU A 62 -9.52 -10.51 -26.31
C GLU A 62 -9.61 -10.58 -24.79
N ALA A 63 -10.36 -11.56 -24.26
CA ALA A 63 -10.47 -11.77 -22.82
C ALA A 63 -9.13 -12.21 -22.21
N CYS A 64 -8.38 -13.06 -22.91
CA CYS A 64 -7.03 -13.48 -22.52
C CYS A 64 -6.09 -12.29 -22.41
N LYS A 65 -6.00 -11.49 -23.48
CA LYS A 65 -5.14 -10.29 -23.53
C LYS A 65 -5.42 -9.33 -22.37
N LYS A 66 -6.71 -9.02 -22.13
CA LYS A 66 -7.13 -8.16 -21.00
C LYS A 66 -6.69 -8.72 -19.64
N PHE A 67 -6.79 -10.03 -19.44
CA PHE A 67 -6.36 -10.69 -18.22
C PHE A 67 -4.84 -10.68 -18.04
N GLU A 68 -4.08 -10.89 -19.11
CA GLU A 68 -2.63 -10.85 -19.11
C GLU A 68 -2.10 -9.45 -18.79
N ASP A 69 -2.64 -8.42 -19.44
CA ASP A 69 -2.26 -7.01 -19.22
C ASP A 69 -2.45 -6.61 -17.75
N ILE A 70 -3.63 -6.90 -17.19
CA ILE A 70 -3.92 -6.61 -15.78
C ILE A 70 -3.06 -7.46 -14.84
N SER A 71 -2.77 -8.71 -15.20
CA SER A 71 -1.91 -9.57 -14.39
C SER A 71 -0.46 -9.09 -14.38
N ALA A 72 0.05 -8.57 -15.50
CA ALA A 72 1.37 -7.95 -15.57
C ALA A 72 1.43 -6.69 -14.70
N LEU A 73 0.44 -5.81 -14.83
CA LEU A 73 0.35 -4.59 -14.03
C LEU A 73 0.25 -4.89 -12.52
N ALA A 74 -0.56 -5.89 -12.13
CA ALA A 74 -0.68 -6.33 -10.75
C ALA A 74 0.65 -6.85 -10.17
N LYS A 75 1.42 -7.63 -10.93
CA LYS A 75 2.73 -8.12 -10.48
C LYS A 75 3.71 -6.97 -10.21
N THR A 76 3.75 -5.97 -11.07
CA THR A 76 4.61 -4.80 -10.92
C THR A 76 4.20 -3.96 -9.72
N GLU A 77 2.91 -3.62 -9.62
CA GLU A 77 2.39 -2.78 -8.53
C GLU A 77 2.62 -3.42 -7.16
N LEU A 78 2.46 -4.74 -7.03
CA LEU A 78 2.73 -5.46 -5.78
C LEU A 78 4.21 -5.41 -5.38
N LYS A 79 5.14 -5.50 -6.34
CA LYS A 79 6.58 -5.38 -6.08
C LYS A 79 6.91 -3.97 -5.61
N ASP A 80 6.39 -2.95 -6.27
CA ASP A 80 6.69 -1.56 -5.95
C ASP A 80 6.00 -1.09 -4.67
N LEU A 81 4.82 -1.63 -4.36
CA LEU A 81 4.17 -1.42 -3.07
C LEU A 81 5.03 -1.93 -1.91
N LYS A 82 5.63 -3.13 -2.04
CA LYS A 82 6.54 -3.67 -1.01
C LYS A 82 7.75 -2.76 -0.80
N LYS A 83 8.41 -2.35 -1.89
CA LYS A 83 9.56 -1.43 -1.84
C LYS A 83 9.21 -0.10 -1.16
N ARG A 84 8.14 0.56 -1.63
CA ARG A 84 7.68 1.85 -1.08
C ARG A 84 7.34 1.73 0.40
N ARG A 85 6.71 0.64 0.84
CA ARG A 85 6.39 0.42 2.26
C ARG A 85 7.63 0.33 3.13
N VAL A 86 8.63 -0.47 2.72
CA VAL A 86 9.87 -0.60 3.49
C VAL A 86 10.62 0.73 3.57
N LEU A 87 10.73 1.44 2.45
CA LEU A 87 11.40 2.75 2.40
C LEU A 87 10.69 3.78 3.29
N ALA A 88 9.37 3.87 3.21
CA ALA A 88 8.59 4.77 4.06
C ALA A 88 8.76 4.43 5.54
N PHE A 89 8.75 3.13 5.89
CA PHE A 89 8.93 2.70 7.28
C PHE A 89 10.31 3.06 7.82
N LYS A 90 11.37 2.83 7.03
CA LYS A 90 12.75 3.21 7.39
C LYS A 90 12.87 4.72 7.59
N LYS A 91 12.33 5.51 6.66
CA LYS A 91 12.36 6.97 6.75
C LYS A 91 11.61 7.45 8.00
N ASN A 92 10.41 6.95 8.25
CA ASN A 92 9.62 7.33 9.41
C ASN A 92 10.34 7.03 10.74
N LEU A 93 11.06 5.91 10.84
CA LEU A 93 11.84 5.57 12.03
C LEU A 93 13.06 6.48 12.21
N ALA A 94 13.77 6.79 11.12
CA ALA A 94 14.90 7.72 11.16
C ALA A 94 14.44 9.13 11.55
N ASP A 95 13.37 9.62 10.91
CA ASP A 95 12.78 10.93 11.20
C ASP A 95 12.32 10.99 12.68
N LEU A 96 11.75 9.92 13.21
CA LEU A 96 11.35 9.84 14.62
C LEU A 96 12.55 9.89 15.57
N ALA A 97 13.59 9.10 15.31
CA ALA A 97 14.80 9.09 16.12
C ALA A 97 15.50 10.46 16.11
N ASP A 98 15.56 11.11 14.96
CA ASP A 98 16.12 12.47 14.83
C ASP A 98 15.32 13.50 15.64
N LEU A 99 13.99 13.36 15.68
CA LEU A 99 13.13 14.22 16.50
C LEU A 99 13.35 13.97 18.00
N GLU A 100 13.46 12.72 18.43
CA GLU A 100 13.73 12.35 19.83
C GLU A 100 15.08 12.90 20.31
N ILE A 101 16.13 12.80 19.48
CA ILE A 101 17.45 13.36 19.79
C ILE A 101 17.39 14.89 19.91
N LYS A 102 16.67 15.56 19.02
CA LYS A 102 16.49 17.02 19.09
C LYS A 102 15.74 17.42 20.36
N HIS A 103 14.66 16.71 20.71
CA HIS A 103 13.92 16.95 21.95
C HIS A 103 14.77 16.73 23.20
N ALA A 104 15.58 15.66 23.24
CA ALA A 104 16.48 15.39 24.35
C ALA A 104 17.50 16.52 24.54
N LYS A 105 18.13 17.00 23.45
CA LYS A 105 19.08 18.11 23.50
C LYS A 105 18.43 19.43 23.96
N VAL A 106 17.22 19.73 23.48
CA VAL A 106 16.48 20.92 23.93
C VAL A 106 16.03 20.78 25.38
N GLY A 107 15.66 19.57 25.80
CA GLY A 107 15.32 19.24 27.18
C GLY A 107 16.50 19.44 28.13
N GLU A 108 17.69 18.95 27.77
CA GLU A 108 18.94 19.21 28.49
C GLU A 108 19.26 20.70 28.57
N PHE A 109 19.11 21.43 27.46
CA PHE A 109 19.37 22.88 27.42
C PHE A 109 18.38 23.65 28.31
N SER A 110 17.10 23.26 28.29
CA SER A 110 16.05 23.86 29.13
C SER A 110 16.24 23.54 30.60
N PHE A 111 16.67 22.30 30.90
CA PHE A 111 17.03 21.88 32.26
C PHE A 111 18.21 22.68 32.80
N PHE A 112 19.27 22.89 32.00
CA PHE A 112 20.44 23.66 32.40
C PHE A 112 20.15 25.16 32.58
N PHE A 113 19.24 25.73 31.78
CA PHE A 113 18.89 27.16 31.86
C PHE A 113 17.84 27.48 32.94
N PHE A 114 16.95 26.54 33.28
CA PHE A 114 15.90 26.74 34.28
C PHE A 114 16.24 26.18 35.67
N TYR A 115 17.11 25.16 35.75
CA TYR A 115 17.69 24.64 37.00
C TYR A 115 19.23 24.69 36.93
N PRO A 116 19.85 25.85 37.20
CA PRO A 116 21.29 25.89 37.41
C PRO A 116 21.61 25.01 38.62
N TYR A 117 22.41 23.96 38.41
CA TYR A 117 22.95 23.15 39.48
C TYR A 117 23.79 24.04 40.40
N ASN A 118 23.25 24.36 41.59
CA ASN A 118 23.97 25.08 42.61
C ASN A 118 24.97 24.10 43.25
N SER A 119 26.21 24.10 42.75
CA SER A 119 27.33 23.42 43.38
C SER A 119 27.80 24.26 44.57
N SER A 120 26.99 24.35 45.61
CA SER A 120 27.41 24.79 46.93
C SER A 120 27.33 23.62 47.90
N GLU A 121 28.39 23.49 48.71
CA GLU A 121 28.58 22.56 49.83
C GLU A 121 29.07 21.14 49.49
N ASN A 122 30.36 20.87 49.72
CA ASN A 122 30.81 20.35 51.02
C ASN A 122 32.35 20.23 51.08
N LYS A 123 32.92 20.92 52.09
CA LYS A 123 34.20 20.75 52.81
C LYS A 123 35.43 20.18 52.09
#